data_AF-A0A5N6PZJ4-F1
#
_entry.id   AF-A0A5N6PZJ4-F1
#
_cell.length_a   1.000
_cell.length_b   1.000
_cell.length_c   1.000
_cell.angle_alpha   90.00
_cell.angle_beta   90.00
_cell.angle_gamma   90.00
#
_symmetry.space_group_name_H-M   'P 1'
#
loop_
_entity.id
_entity.type
_entity.pdbx_description
1 polymer ?
#
loop_
_entity_poly.entity_id
_entity_poly.type
_entity_poly.pdbx_seq_one_letter_code
_entity_poly.pdbx_strand_id
1 'polypeptide(L)'
;MVGKFEELNSTLHYKKGKNDTIYYANDIFSSYSYHKKLSTKSCRALIYSGDHDLTFPYVGVEQWISSLNLEVEAPWEPFYVDNQGARHVVDSYKPKESFALAQMWFSSQAFSSDT
;
A
#
# COMPACT_ATOMS: atom_id res chain seq x y z
N MET A 1 -8.40 -10.26 -23.50
CA MET A 1 -7.08 -10.92 -23.59
C MET A 1 -6.19 -10.16 -22.61
N VAL A 2 -5.83 -10.77 -21.49
CA VAL A 2 -4.93 -10.15 -20.50
C VAL A 2 -3.53 -10.21 -21.09
N GLY A 3 -2.82 -9.07 -21.14
CA GLY A 3 -1.48 -8.98 -21.71
C GLY A 3 -0.52 -9.95 -21.05
N LYS A 4 0.45 -10.45 -21.82
CA LYS A 4 1.55 -11.26 -21.29
C LYS A 4 2.33 -10.40 -20.29
N PHE A 5 2.35 -10.78 -19.02
CA PHE A 5 3.21 -10.15 -18.03
C PHE A 5 4.66 -10.47 -18.39
N GLU A 6 5.43 -9.44 -18.72
CA GLU A 6 6.88 -9.54 -18.87
C GLU A 6 7.50 -9.01 -17.57
N GLU A 7 8.24 -9.85 -16.86
CA GLU A 7 9.10 -9.41 -15.75
C GLU A 7 10.18 -8.50 -16.31
N LEU A 8 10.01 -7.19 -16.12
CA LEU A 8 11.04 -6.21 -16.41
C LEU A 8 11.83 -5.96 -15.11
N ASN A 9 13.17 -6.04 -15.19
CA ASN A 9 14.17 -5.77 -14.12
C ASN A 9 14.52 -6.88 -13.10
N SER A 10 14.78 -8.11 -13.53
CA SER A 10 15.45 -9.14 -12.69
C SER A 10 16.90 -8.81 -12.25
N THR A 11 17.38 -7.60 -12.54
CA THR A 11 18.74 -7.13 -12.19
C THR A 11 18.74 -6.02 -11.14
N LEU A 12 17.57 -5.45 -10.79
CA LEU A 12 17.46 -4.47 -9.72
C LEU A 12 17.36 -5.19 -8.38
N HIS A 13 18.50 -5.55 -7.79
CA HIS A 13 18.53 -6.05 -6.41
C HIS A 13 19.33 -5.10 -5.53
N TYR A 14 18.73 -4.70 -4.41
CA TYR A 14 19.46 -4.07 -3.33
C TYR A 14 20.37 -5.09 -2.67
N LYS A 15 21.67 -4.86 -2.79
CA LYS A 15 22.72 -5.72 -2.21
C LYS A 15 22.77 -5.57 -0.69
N LYS A 16 21.79 -6.15 0.03
CA LYS A 16 21.80 -6.34 1.49
C LYS A 16 22.24 -7.75 1.92
N GLY A 17 22.57 -8.62 0.96
CA GLY A 17 22.75 -10.05 1.23
C GLY A 17 21.43 -10.80 1.49
N LYS A 18 20.29 -10.25 1.05
CA LYS A 18 18.99 -10.93 1.06
C LYS A 18 18.58 -11.23 -0.38
N ASN A 19 18.10 -12.45 -0.60
CA ASN A 19 17.50 -12.83 -1.87
C ASN A 19 16.02 -12.47 -1.87
N ASP A 20 15.47 -12.31 -3.06
CA ASP A 20 14.04 -12.17 -3.27
C ASP A 20 13.31 -13.44 -2.84
N THR A 21 12.04 -13.26 -2.51
CA THR A 21 11.11 -14.35 -2.21
C THR A 21 10.08 -14.46 -3.32
N ILE A 22 9.24 -15.49 -3.29
CA ILE A 22 8.11 -15.60 -4.22
C ILE A 22 7.05 -14.49 -4.03
N TYR A 23 7.13 -13.70 -2.96
CA TYR A 23 6.17 -12.64 -2.62
C TYR A 23 6.77 -11.22 -2.63
N TYR A 24 8.08 -11.08 -2.45
CA TYR A 24 8.76 -9.80 -2.27
C TYR A 24 10.07 -9.75 -3.02
N ALA A 25 10.25 -8.67 -3.79
CA ALA A 25 11.50 -8.29 -4.41
C ALA A 25 12.25 -7.28 -3.52
N ASN A 26 13.54 -7.48 -3.31
CA ASN A 26 14.39 -6.62 -2.47
C ASN A 26 15.19 -5.65 -3.36
N ASP A 27 14.50 -4.72 -4.02
CA ASP A 27 15.11 -3.94 -5.12
C ASP A 27 15.86 -2.69 -4.64
N ILE A 28 15.33 -2.04 -3.60
CA ILE A 28 15.87 -0.80 -3.04
C ILE A 28 15.91 -0.87 -1.51
N PHE A 29 16.87 -0.16 -0.90
CA PHE A 29 16.97 -0.11 0.55
C PHE A 29 15.81 0.65 1.20
N SER A 30 15.40 1.76 0.58
CA SER A 30 14.36 2.64 1.08
C SER A 30 13.76 3.45 -0.05
N SER A 31 12.43 3.53 -0.05
CA SER A 31 11.65 4.37 -0.96
C SER A 31 11.36 5.76 -0.36
N TYR A 32 11.84 6.06 0.85
CA TYR A 32 11.48 7.26 1.62
C TYR A 32 11.79 8.56 0.88
N SER A 33 13.02 8.71 0.38
CA SER A 33 13.46 9.94 -0.30
C SER A 33 12.65 10.23 -1.57
N TYR A 34 12.23 9.18 -2.28
CA TYR A 34 11.38 9.29 -3.46
C TYR A 34 9.97 9.77 -3.07
N HIS A 35 9.36 9.15 -2.06
CA HIS A 35 8.03 9.54 -1.60
C HIS A 35 8.01 10.93 -0.98
N LYS A 36 9.07 11.32 -0.24
CA LYS A 36 9.24 12.69 0.27
C LYS A 36 9.34 13.72 -0.84
N LYS A 37 9.92 13.37 -1.99
CA LYS A 37 9.94 14.23 -3.18
C LYS A 37 8.61 14.24 -3.93
N LEU A 38 7.90 13.12 -3.97
CA LEU A 38 6.57 13.03 -4.58
C LEU A 38 5.52 13.79 -3.75
N SER A 39 5.67 13.83 -2.43
CA SER A 39 4.76 14.57 -1.54
C SER A 39 4.84 16.09 -1.71
N THR A 40 5.88 16.62 -2.37
CA THR A 40 5.96 18.04 -2.72
C THR A 40 5.30 18.35 -4.07
N LYS A 41 4.75 17.35 -4.76
CA LYS A 41 4.07 17.49 -6.04
C LYS A 41 2.56 17.32 -5.85
N SER A 42 1.78 17.83 -6.81
CA SER A 42 0.34 17.54 -6.87
C SER A 42 0.14 16.12 -7.39
N CYS A 43 0.31 15.14 -6.50
CA CYS A 43 0.11 13.73 -6.76
C CYS A 43 -0.83 13.16 -5.71
N ARG A 44 -1.83 12.39 -6.18
CA ARG A 44 -2.70 11.62 -5.32
C ARG A 44 -2.08 10.23 -5.14
N ALA A 45 -1.81 9.80 -3.91
CA ALA A 45 -1.17 8.52 -3.61
C ALA A 45 -1.95 7.72 -2.56
N LEU A 46 -2.15 6.43 -2.80
CA LEU A 46 -2.75 5.48 -1.87
C LEU A 46 -1.68 4.51 -1.39
N ILE A 47 -1.58 4.34 -0.08
CA ILE A 47 -0.68 3.37 0.56
C ILE A 47 -1.56 2.48 1.43
N TYR A 48 -1.50 1.18 1.20
CA TYR A 48 -2.24 0.18 1.96
C TYR A 48 -1.30 -0.97 2.33
N SER A 49 -1.58 -1.63 3.46
CA SER A 49 -0.80 -2.75 3.98
C SER A 49 -1.74 -3.79 4.57
N GLY A 50 -1.40 -5.07 4.38
CA GLY A 50 -2.03 -6.14 5.15
C GLY A 50 -1.56 -6.11 6.60
N ASP A 51 -2.46 -6.33 7.54
CA ASP A 51 -2.18 -6.43 8.97
C ASP A 51 -1.58 -7.79 9.38
N HIS A 52 -1.73 -8.81 8.54
CA HIS A 52 -1.12 -10.13 8.70
C HIS A 52 0.23 -10.28 7.99
N ASP A 53 0.77 -9.24 7.35
CA ASP A 53 2.13 -9.29 6.80
C ASP A 53 3.17 -9.27 7.93
N LEU A 54 3.82 -10.40 8.18
CA LEU A 54 4.88 -10.50 9.19
C LEU A 54 6.26 -10.10 8.67
N THR A 55 6.43 -9.99 7.35
CA THR A 55 7.70 -9.59 6.71
C THR A 55 7.84 -8.07 6.70
N PHE A 56 6.75 -7.38 6.35
CA PHE A 56 6.63 -5.92 6.35
C PHE A 56 5.34 -5.51 7.09
N PRO A 57 5.37 -5.53 8.44
CA PRO A 57 4.16 -5.31 9.22
C PRO A 57 3.62 -3.89 9.08
N TYR A 58 2.29 -3.76 9.15
CA TYR A 58 1.59 -2.49 8.95
C TYR A 58 2.09 -1.38 9.89
N VAL A 59 2.51 -1.71 11.12
CA VAL A 59 3.10 -0.75 12.07
C VAL A 59 4.37 -0.09 11.54
N GLY A 60 5.16 -0.79 10.72
CA GLY A 60 6.32 -0.24 10.04
C GLY A 60 5.91 0.74 8.93
N VAL A 61 4.82 0.44 8.22
CA VAL A 61 4.22 1.34 7.22
C VAL A 61 3.67 2.60 7.89
N GLU A 62 2.97 2.47 9.03
CA GLU A 62 2.47 3.61 9.81
C GLU A 62 3.63 4.54 10.23
N GLN A 63 4.70 3.99 10.82
CA GLN A 63 5.88 4.76 11.20
C GLN A 63 6.54 5.44 10.00
N TRP A 64 6.64 4.74 8.88
CA TRP A 64 7.19 5.28 7.64
C TRP A 64 6.33 6.44 7.10
N ILE A 65 4.99 6.33 7.13
CA ILE A 65 4.08 7.42 6.73
C ILE A 65 4.24 8.61 7.67
N SER A 66 4.26 8.39 8.99
CA SER A 66 4.48 9.46 9.98
C SER A 66 5.80 10.20 9.75
N SER A 67 6.85 9.49 9.34
CA SER A 67 8.17 10.08 9.05
C SER A 67 8.18 11.03 7.82
N LEU A 68 7.16 10.98 6.96
CA LEU A 68 6.99 11.93 5.86
C LEU A 68 6.58 13.32 6.39
N ASN A 69 6.11 13.43 7.63
CA ASN A 69 5.70 14.69 8.26
C ASN A 69 4.72 15.49 7.37
N LEU A 70 3.63 14.82 6.97
CA LEU A 70 2.53 15.39 6.21
C LEU A 70 1.43 15.86 7.17
N GLU A 71 0.64 16.84 6.73
CA GLU A 71 -0.56 17.26 7.46
C GLU A 71 -1.63 16.17 7.41
N VAL A 72 -2.27 15.92 8.55
CA VAL A 72 -3.38 14.98 8.65
C VAL A 72 -4.66 15.72 8.32
N GLU A 73 -5.21 15.47 7.13
CA GLU A 73 -6.45 16.10 6.66
C GLU A 73 -7.69 15.59 7.42
N ALA A 74 -7.72 14.29 7.73
CA ALA A 74 -8.79 13.65 8.48
C ALA A 74 -8.20 12.60 9.44
N PRO A 75 -8.79 12.42 10.64
CA PRO A 75 -8.39 11.34 11.54
C PRO A 75 -8.64 9.97 10.88
N TRP A 76 -7.95 8.95 11.38
CA TRP A 76 -8.14 7.58 10.90
C TRP A 76 -9.57 7.10 11.20
N GLU A 77 -10.23 6.53 10.19
CA GLU A 77 -11.54 5.92 10.32
C GLU A 77 -11.56 4.51 9.69
N PRO A 78 -12.26 3.55 10.30
CA PRO A 78 -12.48 2.25 9.69
C PRO A 78 -13.43 2.40 8.51
N PHE A 79 -13.16 1.69 7.43
CA PHE A 79 -14.11 1.49 6.34
C PHE A 79 -14.65 0.07 6.36
N TYR A 80 -15.83 -0.11 5.76
CA TYR A 80 -16.55 -1.37 5.78
C TYR A 80 -16.88 -1.81 4.36
N VAL A 81 -16.82 -3.11 4.14
CA VAL A 81 -17.30 -3.76 2.92
C VAL A 81 -18.21 -4.89 3.38
N ASP A 82 -19.46 -4.88 2.92
CA ASP A 82 -20.48 -5.86 3.31
C ASP A 82 -20.63 -6.02 4.85
N ASN A 83 -20.60 -4.91 5.60
CA ASN A 83 -20.69 -4.89 7.06
C ASN A 83 -19.56 -5.65 7.79
N GLN A 84 -18.46 -5.95 7.08
CA GLN A 84 -17.21 -6.45 7.66
C GLN A 84 -16.19 -5.31 7.71
N GLY A 85 -15.53 -5.15 8.86
CA GLY A 85 -14.48 -4.15 9.01
C GLY A 85 -13.33 -4.47 8.06
N ALA A 86 -13.13 -3.62 7.06
CA ALA A 86 -12.11 -3.79 6.03
C ALA A 86 -10.75 -3.25 6.50
N ARG A 87 -10.44 -3.43 7.79
CA ARG A 87 -9.09 -3.22 8.34
C ARG A 87 -8.02 -4.09 7.66
N HIS A 88 -8.44 -5.06 6.85
CA HIS A 88 -7.63 -6.06 6.17
C HIS A 88 -7.71 -5.83 4.66
N VAL A 89 -6.61 -5.45 4.01
CA VAL A 89 -6.57 -5.30 2.55
C VAL A 89 -5.29 -5.89 1.98
N VAL A 90 -5.39 -7.09 1.42
CA VAL A 90 -4.39 -7.66 0.50
C VAL A 90 -5.14 -8.44 -0.57
N ASP A 91 -4.87 -8.16 -1.84
CA ASP A 91 -5.60 -8.73 -3.00
C ASP A 91 -5.70 -10.26 -2.97
N SER A 92 -4.66 -10.94 -2.50
CA SER A 92 -4.61 -12.41 -2.45
C SER A 92 -5.47 -13.03 -1.35
N TYR A 93 -5.68 -12.32 -0.23
CA TYR A 93 -6.40 -12.84 0.94
C TYR A 93 -7.82 -12.27 1.05
N LYS A 94 -8.01 -11.03 0.60
CA LYS A 94 -9.25 -10.24 0.70
C LYS A 94 -9.55 -9.55 -0.64
N PRO A 95 -9.82 -10.31 -1.71
CA PRO A 95 -9.97 -9.75 -3.06
C PRO A 95 -11.17 -8.81 -3.20
N LYS A 96 -12.25 -9.04 -2.44
CA LYS A 96 -13.43 -8.16 -2.46
C LYS A 96 -13.13 -6.80 -1.84
N GLU A 97 -12.52 -6.81 -0.66
CA GLU A 97 -12.16 -5.60 0.08
C GLU A 97 -11.10 -4.79 -0.66
N SER A 98 -10.14 -5.47 -1.30
CA SER A 98 -9.09 -4.81 -2.08
C SER A 98 -9.62 -4.21 -3.38
N PHE A 99 -10.55 -4.89 -4.06
CA PHE A 99 -11.24 -4.33 -5.22
C PHE A 99 -12.09 -3.12 -4.82
N ALA A 100 -12.82 -3.19 -3.71
CA ALA A 100 -13.60 -2.06 -3.20
C ALA A 100 -12.69 -0.86 -2.87
N LEU A 101 -11.57 -1.07 -2.19
CA LEU A 101 -10.59 -0.01 -1.91
C LEU A 101 -10.11 0.68 -3.20
N ALA A 102 -9.77 -0.10 -4.22
CA ALA A 102 -9.35 0.43 -5.51
C ALA A 102 -10.48 1.23 -6.19
N GLN A 103 -11.71 0.72 -6.19
CA GLN A 103 -12.86 1.42 -6.76
C GLN A 103 -13.14 2.75 -6.04
N MET A 104 -13.09 2.78 -4.71
CA MET A 104 -13.27 3.99 -3.90
C MET A 104 -12.19 5.02 -4.21
N TRP A 105 -10.93 4.56 -4.30
CA TRP A 105 -9.81 5.40 -4.69
C TRP A 105 -10.03 6.07 -6.05
N PHE A 106 -10.32 5.31 -7.09
CA PHE A 106 -10.53 5.86 -8.44
C PHE A 106 -11.78 6.74 -8.54
N SER A 107 -12.82 6.45 -7.76
CA SER A 107 -14.06 7.22 -7.75
C SER A 107 -13.96 8.54 -6.96
N SER A 108 -12.85 8.77 -6.26
CA SER A 108 -12.67 9.92 -5.35
C SER A 108 -13.74 9.99 -4.25
N GLN A 109 -14.29 8.83 -3.85
CA GLN A 109 -15.22 8.75 -2.74
C GLN A 109 -14.45 8.67 -1.43
N ALA A 110 -14.97 9.31 -0.38
CA ALA A 110 -14.43 9.20 0.97
C ALA A 110 -14.62 7.77 1.50
N PHE A 111 -13.68 7.32 2.34
CA PHE A 111 -13.82 6.08 3.08
C PHE A 111 -14.90 6.26 4.16
N SER A 112 -16.13 5.84 3.85
CA SER A 112 -17.27 6.02 4.75
C SER A 112 -17.19 5.05 5.93
N SER A 113 -17.36 5.58 7.14
CA SER A 113 -17.80 4.77 8.29
C SER A 113 -19.32 4.60 8.19
N ASP A 114 -19.81 3.38 7.97
CA ASP A 114 -21.22 3.11 8.17
C ASP A 114 -21.54 3.24 9.68
N THR A 115 -22.52 4.08 10.01
CA THR A 115 -23.16 4.18 11.34
C THR A 115 -23.99 2.95 11.67
#